data_AF-A0A7C2C433-F1
#
_entry.id   AF-A0A7C2C433-F1
#
_cell.length_a   1.000
_cell.length_b   1.000
_cell.length_c   1.000
_cell.angle_alpha   90.00
_cell.angle_beta   90.00
_cell.angle_gamma   90.00
#
_symmetry.space_group_name_H-M   'P 1'
#
loop_
_entity.id
_entity.type
_entity.pdbx_description
1 polymer ?
#
loop_
_entity_poly.entity_id
_entity_poly.type
_entity_poly.pdbx_seq_one_letter_code
_entity_poly.pdbx_strand_id
1 'polypeptide(L)'
;MFKEKIFSIVKKIPEGKFLTYKAVAKLAGNEKAYRAAASILSKNKNNQIPCHRVIRNDNLIGGYLGRKNLDWLKAALLLKEGAIGIIPTDTIYGICTSAFNKKSIKKVYKLRKRNPNKPCIILISSLDQLKKFNVKLKLWQKEILQKIWPGKISIILSCPYEKFFYLHCGTNSLAFRLPKNNLILNILKISGPLIAPSANWESYEPAKNIKEAKKYFGNKVFYLDRGNLISKPSTLIDLRKKKIKILREGENLNKFLSLLRSYFKV
;
A
#
# COMPACT_ATOMS: atom_id res chain seq x y z
N MET A 1 27.37 -20.76 16.23
CA MET A 1 27.80 -19.35 16.29
C MET A 1 26.59 -18.39 16.16
N PHE A 2 26.61 -17.19 16.76
CA PHE A 2 25.45 -16.24 16.82
C PHE A 2 24.80 -15.97 15.44
N LYS A 3 25.60 -15.90 14.37
CA LYS A 3 25.15 -15.73 12.97
C LYS A 3 24.17 -16.82 12.51
N GLU A 4 24.45 -18.08 12.79
CA GLU A 4 23.57 -19.21 12.40
C GLU A 4 22.23 -19.15 13.13
N LYS A 5 22.23 -18.77 14.42
CA LYS A 5 21.01 -18.54 15.19
C LYS A 5 20.14 -17.47 14.54
N ILE A 6 20.75 -16.34 14.16
CA ILE A 6 20.05 -15.24 13.45
C ILE A 6 19.41 -15.77 12.15
N PHE A 7 20.15 -16.47 11.30
CA PHE A 7 19.60 -16.98 10.04
C PHE A 7 18.48 -18.01 10.26
N SER A 8 18.64 -18.91 11.22
CA SER A 8 17.61 -19.89 11.60
C SER A 8 16.32 -19.22 12.06
N ILE A 9 16.42 -18.16 12.89
CA ILE A 9 15.26 -17.38 13.35
C ILE A 9 14.59 -16.65 12.18
N VAL A 10 15.37 -15.97 11.33
CA VAL A 10 14.83 -15.19 10.22
C VAL A 10 14.13 -16.09 9.19
N LYS A 11 14.67 -17.28 8.91
CA LYS A 11 14.05 -18.28 8.03
C LYS A 11 12.67 -18.73 8.53
N LYS A 12 12.44 -18.70 9.85
CA LYS A 12 11.17 -19.08 10.49
C LYS A 12 10.13 -17.96 10.55
N ILE A 13 10.47 -16.71 10.22
CA ILE A 13 9.49 -15.60 10.24
C ILE A 13 8.48 -15.85 9.11
N PRO A 14 7.17 -15.99 9.38
CA PRO A 14 6.18 -16.29 8.34
C PRO A 14 6.00 -15.14 7.34
N GLU A 15 5.49 -15.46 6.15
CA GLU A 15 5.02 -14.45 5.19
C GLU A 15 3.98 -13.51 5.81
N GLY A 16 4.10 -12.24 5.49
CA GLY A 16 3.21 -11.18 5.98
C GLY A 16 3.42 -10.84 7.46
N LYS A 17 4.46 -11.40 8.08
CA LYS A 17 4.93 -11.07 9.42
C LYS A 17 6.32 -10.47 9.34
N PHE A 18 6.67 -9.70 10.37
CA PHE A 18 8.00 -9.15 10.53
C PHE A 18 8.38 -9.12 12.00
N LEU A 19 9.69 -9.11 12.26
CA LEU A 19 10.27 -8.88 13.58
C LEU A 19 11.19 -7.67 13.53
N THR A 20 11.50 -7.09 14.68
CA THR A 20 12.54 -6.06 14.78
C THR A 20 13.91 -6.70 14.92
N TYR A 21 14.98 -5.97 14.57
CA TYR A 21 16.35 -6.43 14.84
C TYR A 21 16.57 -6.79 16.32
N LYS A 22 15.97 -6.03 17.25
CA LYS A 22 16.00 -6.31 18.69
C LYS A 22 15.29 -7.61 19.03
N ALA A 23 14.11 -7.86 18.46
CA ALA A 23 13.38 -9.11 18.67
C ALA A 23 14.16 -10.32 18.15
N VAL A 24 14.76 -10.22 16.95
CA VAL A 24 15.60 -11.28 16.38
C VAL A 24 16.84 -11.54 17.26
N ALA A 25 17.51 -10.48 17.72
CA ALA A 25 18.68 -10.61 18.59
C ALA A 25 18.33 -11.21 19.96
N LYS A 26 17.18 -10.84 20.53
CA LYS A 26 16.63 -11.44 21.75
C LYS A 26 16.39 -12.93 21.58
N LEU A 27 15.72 -13.33 20.50
CA LEU A 27 15.48 -14.75 20.18
C LEU A 27 16.78 -15.53 19.94
N ALA A 28 17.85 -14.85 19.49
CA ALA A 28 19.18 -15.45 19.34
C ALA A 28 19.97 -15.54 20.65
N GLY A 29 19.41 -15.09 21.77
CA GLY A 29 20.00 -15.15 23.11
C GLY A 29 20.77 -13.91 23.54
N ASN A 30 20.76 -12.82 22.76
CA ASN A 30 21.40 -11.56 23.16
C ASN A 30 20.66 -10.34 22.59
N GLU A 31 19.73 -9.78 23.36
CA GLU A 31 18.95 -8.60 22.96
C GLU A 31 19.82 -7.37 22.67
N LYS A 32 20.95 -7.21 23.38
CA LYS A 32 21.89 -6.08 23.19
C LYS A 32 22.64 -6.16 21.85
N ALA A 33 22.70 -7.34 21.23
CA ALA A 33 23.40 -7.57 19.96
C ALA A 33 22.57 -7.22 18.69
N TYR A 34 21.53 -6.38 18.78
CA TYR A 34 20.69 -6.02 17.63
C TYR A 34 21.44 -5.30 16.49
N ARG A 35 22.50 -4.55 16.80
CA ARG A 35 23.39 -3.95 15.78
C ARG A 35 24.19 -5.02 15.04
N ALA A 36 24.67 -6.04 15.75
CA ALA A 36 25.35 -7.19 15.15
C ALA A 36 24.39 -8.00 14.27
N ALA A 37 23.16 -8.23 14.73
CA ALA A 37 22.09 -8.84 13.91
C ALA A 37 21.84 -8.05 12.61
N ALA A 38 21.78 -6.72 12.67
CA ALA A 38 21.63 -5.87 11.49
C ALA A 38 22.83 -5.98 10.52
N SER A 39 24.05 -5.99 11.05
CA SER A 39 25.28 -6.17 10.26
C SER A 39 25.36 -7.54 9.57
N ILE A 40 24.94 -8.60 10.27
CA ILE A 40 24.86 -9.96 9.72
C ILE A 40 23.87 -10.01 8.55
N LEU A 41 22.66 -9.45 8.74
CA LEU A 41 21.60 -9.50 7.74
C LEU A 41 21.88 -8.57 6.54
N SER A 42 22.63 -7.49 6.72
CA SER A 42 22.99 -6.57 5.64
C SER A 42 24.01 -7.17 4.65
N LYS A 43 24.85 -8.10 5.12
CA LYS A 43 25.85 -8.82 4.33
C LYS A 43 25.34 -10.16 3.77
N ASN A 44 24.10 -10.55 4.08
CA ASN A 44 23.54 -11.81 3.62
C ASN A 44 23.32 -11.80 2.10
N LYS A 45 23.91 -12.78 1.41
CA LYS A 45 23.72 -13.03 -0.03
C LYS A 45 22.77 -14.21 -0.32
N ASN A 46 22.32 -14.93 0.71
CA ASN A 46 21.44 -16.08 0.54
C ASN A 46 19.96 -15.63 0.50
N ASN A 47 19.33 -15.77 -0.68
CA ASN A 47 17.93 -15.41 -0.91
C ASN A 47 16.92 -16.30 -0.17
N GLN A 48 17.34 -17.46 0.36
CA GLN A 48 16.49 -18.31 1.21
C GLN A 48 16.28 -17.74 2.61
N ILE A 49 17.09 -16.75 3.02
CA ILE A 49 16.92 -16.06 4.29
C ILE A 49 16.16 -14.75 4.01
N PRO A 50 14.88 -14.64 4.43
CA PRO A 50 14.02 -13.51 4.09
C PRO A 50 14.34 -12.26 4.93
N CYS A 51 15.52 -11.67 4.72
CA CYS A 51 16.01 -10.50 5.46
C CYS A 51 15.07 -9.29 5.42
N HIS A 52 14.18 -9.20 4.41
CA HIS A 52 13.19 -8.13 4.32
C HIS A 52 12.15 -8.19 5.46
N ARG A 53 11.94 -9.37 6.07
CA ARG A 53 11.05 -9.58 7.22
C ARG A 53 11.61 -9.08 8.56
N VAL A 54 12.81 -8.50 8.58
CA VAL A 54 13.40 -7.90 9.80
C VAL A 54 13.51 -6.39 9.66
N ILE A 55 12.86 -5.61 10.52
CA ILE A 55 12.78 -4.15 10.43
C ILE A 55 13.42 -3.45 11.64
N ARG A 56 13.47 -2.11 11.63
CA ARG A 56 14.02 -1.34 12.74
C ARG A 56 13.14 -1.48 14.00
N ASN A 57 13.74 -1.21 15.16
CA ASN A 57 13.07 -1.33 16.47
C ASN A 57 11.92 -0.35 16.68
N ASP A 58 11.89 0.75 15.93
CA ASP A 58 10.85 1.77 15.91
C ASP A 58 9.76 1.49 14.84
N ASN A 59 9.71 0.27 14.30
CA ASN A 59 8.88 -0.17 13.19
C ASN A 59 9.06 0.61 11.87
N LEU A 60 10.09 1.45 11.75
CA LEU A 60 10.46 2.03 10.47
C LEU A 60 11.14 0.98 9.58
N ILE A 61 10.96 1.12 8.27
CA ILE A 61 11.78 0.38 7.31
C ILE A 61 13.17 1.02 7.25
N GLY A 62 14.20 0.21 7.47
CA GLY A 62 15.59 0.58 7.24
C GLY A 62 16.07 0.13 5.87
N GLY A 63 17.35 0.40 5.57
CA GLY A 63 18.00 -0.08 4.35
C GLY A 63 17.91 -1.60 4.16
N TYR A 64 18.23 -2.03 2.95
CA TYR A 64 18.12 -3.42 2.53
C TYR A 64 19.35 -3.86 1.75
N LEU A 65 19.81 -5.10 1.97
CA LEU A 65 21.00 -5.67 1.33
C LEU A 65 22.24 -4.76 1.41
N GLY A 66 22.45 -4.15 2.59
CA GLY A 66 23.58 -3.24 2.83
C GLY A 66 23.43 -1.84 2.24
N ARG A 67 22.35 -1.55 1.50
CA ARG A 67 22.12 -0.26 0.84
C ARG A 67 21.01 0.54 1.54
N LYS A 68 21.30 1.79 1.89
CA LYS A 68 20.34 2.67 2.59
C LYS A 68 19.13 3.04 1.73
N ASN A 69 19.30 3.17 0.41
CA ASN A 69 18.27 3.61 -0.54
C ASN A 69 17.34 2.48 -1.06
N LEU A 70 17.45 1.25 -0.53
CA LEU A 70 16.59 0.11 -0.89
C LEU A 70 15.50 -0.20 0.14
N ASP A 71 15.20 0.74 1.04
CA ASP A 71 14.11 0.64 1.99
C ASP A 71 12.74 0.44 1.29
N TRP A 72 12.51 1.10 0.16
CA TRP A 72 11.30 0.92 -0.65
C TRP A 72 11.12 -0.51 -1.17
N LEU A 73 12.21 -1.19 -1.55
CA LEU A 73 12.16 -2.57 -2.05
C LEU A 73 11.77 -3.51 -0.91
N LYS A 74 12.34 -3.29 0.28
CA LYS A 74 12.00 -4.02 1.49
C LYS A 74 10.52 -3.85 1.87
N ALA A 75 10.01 -2.62 1.81
CA ALA A 75 8.58 -2.34 2.01
C ALA A 75 7.71 -3.06 0.98
N ALA A 76 8.12 -3.07 -0.30
CA ALA A 76 7.37 -3.73 -1.36
C ALA A 76 7.30 -5.26 -1.17
N LEU A 77 8.40 -5.90 -0.78
CA LEU A 77 8.42 -7.34 -0.46
C LEU A 77 7.52 -7.68 0.73
N LEU A 78 7.56 -6.88 1.81
CA LEU A 78 6.67 -7.03 2.95
C LEU A 78 5.19 -6.94 2.54
N LEU A 79 4.83 -5.95 1.72
CA LEU A 79 3.45 -5.78 1.23
C LEU A 79 3.01 -6.93 0.33
N LYS A 80 3.91 -7.43 -0.52
CA LYS A 80 3.67 -8.59 -1.40
C LYS A 80 3.23 -9.81 -0.58
N GLU A 81 3.91 -10.04 0.53
CA GLU A 81 3.62 -11.14 1.47
C GLU A 81 2.40 -10.86 2.37
N GLY A 82 1.76 -9.69 2.22
CA GLY A 82 0.57 -9.32 2.98
C GLY A 82 0.85 -8.71 4.35
N ALA A 83 2.06 -8.23 4.62
CA ALA A 83 2.27 -7.35 5.76
C ALA A 83 1.48 -6.05 5.57
N ILE A 84 1.24 -5.33 6.66
CA ILE A 84 0.51 -4.07 6.66
C ILE A 84 1.49 -2.95 6.98
N GLY A 85 1.51 -1.92 6.14
CA GLY A 85 2.42 -0.81 6.30
C GLY A 85 1.78 0.54 6.00
N ILE A 86 2.30 1.60 6.62
CA ILE A 86 1.99 2.98 6.27
C ILE A 86 2.95 3.44 5.19
N ILE A 87 2.40 3.77 4.02
CA ILE A 87 3.15 4.07 2.80
C ILE A 87 2.79 5.46 2.29
N PRO A 88 3.77 6.32 1.98
CA PRO A 88 3.52 7.60 1.34
C PRO A 88 3.04 7.34 -0.10
N THR A 89 1.98 8.03 -0.51
CA THR A 89 1.47 7.98 -1.90
C THR A 89 1.71 9.31 -2.60
N ASP A 90 1.18 9.46 -3.82
CA ASP A 90 1.17 10.73 -4.56
C ASP A 90 0.14 11.75 -4.03
N THR A 91 -0.54 11.46 -2.93
CA THR A 91 -1.54 12.35 -2.28
C THR A 91 -1.31 12.40 -0.77
N ILE A 92 -1.73 11.38 -0.04
CA ILE A 92 -1.64 11.27 1.41
C ILE A 92 -1.01 9.93 1.80
N TYR A 93 -0.62 9.76 3.06
CA TYR A 93 -0.22 8.45 3.55
C TYR A 93 -1.40 7.47 3.52
N GLY A 94 -1.13 6.25 3.05
CA GLY A 94 -2.08 5.15 3.02
C GLY A 94 -1.67 4.04 3.98
N ILE A 95 -2.65 3.39 4.60
CA ILE A 95 -2.43 2.08 5.24
C ILE A 95 -2.64 0.99 4.20
N CYS A 96 -1.54 0.35 3.82
CA CYS A 96 -1.45 -0.50 2.65
C CYS A 96 -1.22 -1.97 3.02
N THR A 97 -1.81 -2.86 2.21
CA THR A 97 -1.48 -4.29 2.15
C THR A 97 -1.93 -4.84 0.79
N SER A 98 -1.48 -6.05 0.44
CA SER A 98 -1.86 -6.72 -0.81
C SER A 98 -3.38 -6.79 -0.99
N ALA A 99 -3.87 -6.37 -2.15
CA ALA A 99 -5.28 -6.48 -2.53
C ALA A 99 -5.76 -7.94 -2.69
N PHE A 100 -4.82 -8.89 -2.77
CA PHE A 100 -5.11 -10.32 -2.87
C PHE A 100 -4.98 -11.07 -1.54
N ASN A 101 -4.63 -10.37 -0.45
CA ASN A 101 -4.57 -10.99 0.87
C ASN A 101 -5.82 -10.66 1.71
N LYS A 102 -6.86 -11.50 1.58
CA LYS A 102 -8.14 -11.36 2.30
C LYS A 102 -7.95 -11.25 3.83
N LYS A 103 -7.02 -12.02 4.41
CA LYS A 103 -6.74 -12.00 5.86
C LYS A 103 -6.17 -10.65 6.29
N SER A 104 -5.25 -10.07 5.52
CA SER A 104 -4.64 -8.78 5.82
C SER A 104 -5.59 -7.61 5.58
N ILE A 105 -6.45 -7.69 4.55
CA ILE A 105 -7.52 -6.69 4.35
C ILE A 105 -8.46 -6.67 5.56
N LYS A 106 -8.92 -7.82 6.06
CA LYS A 106 -9.74 -7.89 7.27
C LYS A 106 -9.05 -7.24 8.47
N LYS A 107 -7.74 -7.41 8.62
CA LYS A 107 -6.95 -6.73 9.67
C LYS A 107 -6.88 -5.22 9.45
N VAL A 108 -6.71 -4.73 8.22
CA VAL A 108 -6.74 -3.29 7.91
C VAL A 108 -8.09 -2.68 8.30
N TYR A 109 -9.22 -3.34 7.99
CA TYR A 109 -10.54 -2.87 8.40
C TYR A 109 -10.65 -2.76 9.93
N LYS A 110 -10.20 -3.79 10.66
CA LYS A 110 -10.17 -3.76 12.13
C LYS A 110 -9.29 -2.62 12.68
N LEU A 111 -8.07 -2.49 12.16
CA LEU A 111 -7.11 -1.47 12.60
C LEU A 111 -7.63 -0.04 12.38
N ARG A 112 -8.35 0.18 11.28
CA ARG A 112 -8.94 1.48 10.95
C ARG A 112 -10.29 1.73 11.61
N LYS A 113 -10.88 0.74 12.28
CA LYS A 113 -12.29 0.78 12.72
C LYS A 113 -13.22 1.13 11.55
N ARG A 114 -12.97 0.53 10.38
CA ARG A 114 -13.65 0.86 9.12
C ARG A 114 -14.98 0.12 9.00
N ASN A 115 -16.01 0.83 8.52
CA ASN A 115 -17.28 0.29 8.07
C ASN A 115 -17.05 -0.83 7.05
N PRO A 116 -17.47 -2.08 7.35
CA PRO A 116 -17.23 -3.23 6.49
C PRO A 116 -17.89 -3.12 5.11
N ASN A 117 -18.93 -2.28 4.97
CA ASN A 117 -19.68 -2.08 3.73
C ASN A 117 -19.05 -1.04 2.79
N LYS A 118 -17.90 -0.45 3.18
CA LYS A 118 -17.25 0.64 2.42
C LYS A 118 -15.95 0.15 1.76
N PRO A 119 -15.94 -0.10 0.43
CA PRO A 119 -14.74 -0.56 -0.28
C PRO A 119 -13.53 0.37 -0.14
N CYS A 120 -12.32 -0.20 -0.21
CA CYS A 120 -11.09 0.58 -0.24
C CYS A 120 -10.67 0.91 -1.68
N ILE A 121 -9.91 1.99 -1.86
CA ILE A 121 -9.22 2.27 -3.13
C ILE A 121 -8.08 1.27 -3.29
N ILE A 122 -7.93 0.74 -4.50
CA ILE A 122 -6.84 -0.15 -4.92
C ILE A 122 -5.87 0.65 -5.78
N LEU A 123 -4.61 0.70 -5.38
CA LEU A 123 -3.53 1.25 -6.19
C LEU A 123 -3.01 0.17 -7.15
N ILE A 124 -2.76 0.57 -8.39
CA ILE A 124 -2.24 -0.27 -9.47
C ILE A 124 -1.02 0.40 -10.09
N SER A 125 -0.10 -0.38 -10.68
CA SER A 125 1.10 0.14 -11.37
C SER A 125 0.93 0.33 -12.87
N SER A 126 -0.14 -0.21 -13.46
CA SER A 126 -0.47 -0.06 -14.88
C SER A 126 -1.95 -0.37 -15.12
N LEU A 127 -2.50 0.10 -16.24
CA LEU A 127 -3.87 -0.22 -16.66
C LEU A 127 -4.09 -1.74 -16.83
N ASP A 128 -3.07 -2.49 -17.26
CA ASP A 128 -3.18 -3.94 -17.42
C ASP A 128 -3.48 -4.67 -16.11
N GLN A 129 -3.11 -4.12 -14.95
CA GLN A 129 -3.45 -4.73 -13.67
C GLN A 129 -4.95 -4.77 -13.39
N LEU A 130 -5.78 -3.97 -14.08
CA LEU A 130 -7.23 -4.08 -14.02
C LEU A 130 -7.73 -5.46 -14.46
N LYS A 131 -7.03 -6.13 -15.39
CA LYS A 131 -7.34 -7.50 -15.84
C LYS A 131 -7.28 -8.51 -14.69
N LYS A 132 -6.43 -8.29 -13.67
CA LYS A 132 -6.36 -9.13 -12.47
C LYS A 132 -7.64 -9.09 -11.63
N PHE A 133 -8.46 -8.07 -11.82
CA PHE A 133 -9.77 -7.89 -11.18
C PHE A 133 -10.94 -8.24 -12.14
N ASN A 134 -10.64 -8.88 -13.27
CA ASN A 134 -11.58 -9.16 -14.35
C ASN A 134 -12.30 -7.89 -14.88
N VAL A 135 -11.69 -6.72 -14.70
CA VAL A 135 -12.24 -5.44 -15.18
C VAL A 135 -11.87 -5.28 -16.65
N LYS A 136 -12.90 -5.24 -17.52
CA LYS A 136 -12.77 -4.93 -18.94
C LYS A 136 -13.24 -3.49 -19.18
N LEU A 137 -12.35 -2.64 -19.69
CA LEU A 137 -12.68 -1.25 -19.98
C LEU A 137 -13.44 -1.14 -21.31
N LYS A 138 -14.51 -0.35 -21.33
CA LYS A 138 -15.11 0.16 -22.56
C LYS A 138 -14.14 1.15 -23.22
N LEU A 139 -14.22 1.31 -24.54
CA LEU A 139 -13.34 2.21 -25.29
C LEU A 139 -13.30 3.63 -24.70
N TRP A 140 -14.47 4.22 -24.46
CA TRP A 140 -14.58 5.56 -23.85
C TRP A 140 -13.98 5.65 -22.43
N GLN A 141 -14.05 4.57 -21.63
CA GLN A 141 -13.41 4.54 -20.32
C GLN A 141 -11.88 4.55 -20.49
N LYS A 142 -11.36 3.74 -21.42
CA LYS A 142 -9.92 3.67 -21.70
C LYS A 142 -9.37 5.02 -22.15
N GLU A 143 -10.07 5.72 -23.04
CA GLU A 143 -9.67 7.05 -23.53
C GLU A 143 -9.62 8.11 -22.42
N ILE A 144 -10.61 8.13 -21.52
CA ILE A 144 -10.59 9.01 -20.34
C ILE A 144 -9.42 8.63 -19.43
N LEU A 145 -9.27 7.34 -19.11
CA LEU A 145 -8.23 6.85 -18.21
C LEU A 145 -6.82 7.17 -18.72
N GLN A 146 -6.55 7.03 -20.01
CA GLN A 146 -5.25 7.36 -20.62
C GLN A 146 -4.87 8.84 -20.46
N LYS A 147 -5.85 9.74 -20.33
CA LYS A 147 -5.61 11.19 -20.16
C LYS A 147 -5.45 11.61 -18.70
N ILE A 148 -6.05 10.88 -17.75
CA ILE A 148 -6.05 11.25 -16.32
C ILE A 148 -5.05 10.46 -15.48
N TRP A 149 -4.63 9.29 -15.96
CA TRP A 149 -3.70 8.41 -15.28
C TRP A 149 -2.36 8.31 -16.02
N PRO A 150 -1.22 8.25 -15.30
CA PRO A 150 -1.08 8.29 -13.85
C PRO A 150 -1.44 9.65 -13.24
N GLY A 151 -2.09 9.65 -12.07
CA GLY A 151 -2.49 10.89 -11.41
C GLY A 151 -3.33 10.72 -10.14
N LYS A 152 -3.71 11.86 -9.56
CA LYS A 152 -4.42 11.96 -8.28
C LYS A 152 -5.95 11.77 -8.40
N ILE A 153 -6.44 11.06 -9.41
CA ILE A 153 -7.86 10.74 -9.59
C ILE A 153 -8.08 9.25 -9.35
N SER A 154 -9.11 8.88 -8.60
CA SER A 154 -9.51 7.48 -8.38
C SER A 154 -10.83 7.22 -9.09
N ILE A 155 -10.94 6.08 -9.77
CA ILE A 155 -12.08 5.74 -10.61
C ILE A 155 -12.75 4.49 -10.09
N ILE A 156 -14.07 4.54 -9.93
CA ILE A 156 -14.91 3.37 -9.65
C ILE A 156 -15.28 2.71 -10.98
N LEU A 157 -14.98 1.42 -11.07
CA LEU A 157 -15.29 0.55 -12.20
C LEU A 157 -16.15 -0.62 -11.71
N SER A 158 -16.95 -1.18 -12.62
CA SER A 158 -17.78 -2.35 -12.32
C SER A 158 -16.88 -3.57 -12.09
N CYS A 159 -17.16 -4.32 -11.03
CA CYS A 159 -16.48 -5.56 -10.69
C CYS A 159 -17.47 -6.44 -9.90
N PRO A 160 -18.44 -7.08 -10.58
CA PRO A 160 -19.54 -7.82 -9.95
C PRO A 160 -19.17 -9.28 -9.64
N TYR A 161 -17.89 -9.60 -9.51
CA TYR A 161 -17.44 -10.99 -9.36
C TYR A 161 -17.37 -11.37 -7.89
N GLU A 162 -18.11 -12.42 -7.52
CA GLU A 162 -18.20 -12.91 -6.13
C GLU A 162 -16.85 -13.19 -5.47
N LYS A 163 -15.87 -13.68 -6.24
CA LYS A 163 -14.49 -13.88 -5.75
C LYS A 163 -13.86 -12.60 -5.17
N PHE A 164 -14.32 -11.42 -5.55
CA PHE A 164 -13.86 -10.12 -5.05
C PHE A 164 -14.81 -9.47 -4.03
N PHE A 165 -15.78 -10.21 -3.48
CA PHE A 165 -16.70 -9.71 -2.45
C PHE A 165 -15.97 -9.08 -1.27
N TYR A 166 -14.83 -9.65 -0.86
CA TYR A 166 -14.00 -9.13 0.22
C TYR A 166 -13.32 -7.79 -0.08
N LEU A 167 -13.35 -7.33 -1.33
CA LEU A 167 -12.88 -6.01 -1.76
C LEU A 167 -14.03 -5.05 -2.03
N HIS A 168 -15.05 -5.49 -2.79
CA HIS A 168 -16.15 -4.62 -3.21
C HIS A 168 -17.30 -4.53 -2.19
N CYS A 169 -17.29 -5.36 -1.14
CA CYS A 169 -18.22 -5.29 -0.01
C CYS A 169 -19.69 -5.18 -0.45
N GLY A 170 -20.15 -6.05 -1.37
CA GLY A 170 -21.51 -6.03 -1.92
C GLY A 170 -21.84 -4.91 -2.92
N THR A 171 -20.95 -3.94 -3.14
CA THR A 171 -21.22 -2.82 -4.08
C THR A 171 -21.06 -3.18 -5.56
N ASN A 172 -20.58 -4.39 -5.88
CA ASN A 172 -20.29 -4.87 -7.24
C ASN A 172 -19.38 -3.92 -8.05
N SER A 173 -18.53 -3.16 -7.35
CA SER A 173 -17.63 -2.17 -7.94
C SER A 173 -16.38 -1.96 -7.09
N LEU A 174 -15.29 -1.57 -7.75
CA LEU A 174 -14.01 -1.30 -7.11
C LEU A 174 -13.47 0.06 -7.55
N ALA A 175 -12.89 0.78 -6.59
CA ALA A 175 -12.19 2.03 -6.84
C ALA A 175 -10.71 1.73 -7.12
N PHE A 176 -10.18 2.24 -8.23
CA PHE A 176 -8.79 2.09 -8.64
C PHE A 176 -8.10 3.45 -8.75
N ARG A 177 -6.77 3.47 -8.58
CA ARG A 177 -5.93 4.62 -8.91
C ARG A 177 -4.57 4.15 -9.43
N LEU A 178 -4.12 4.75 -10.53
CA LEU A 178 -2.73 4.66 -10.99
C LEU A 178 -1.99 5.93 -10.52
N PRO A 179 -1.21 5.88 -9.43
CA PRO A 179 -0.59 7.07 -8.84
C PRO A 179 0.56 7.62 -9.69
N LYS A 180 0.80 8.95 -9.65
CA LYS A 180 1.91 9.62 -10.34
C LYS A 180 3.07 9.94 -9.39
N ASN A 181 3.68 8.90 -8.81
CA ASN A 181 4.87 9.04 -7.96
C ASN A 181 5.77 7.80 -8.09
N ASN A 182 7.05 8.02 -8.36
CA ASN A 182 7.99 6.93 -8.67
C ASN A 182 8.18 5.94 -7.53
N LEU A 183 8.17 6.40 -6.27
CA LEU A 183 8.34 5.54 -5.11
C LEU A 183 7.20 4.52 -5.01
N ILE A 184 5.95 4.99 -5.00
CA ILE A 184 4.78 4.10 -4.91
C ILE A 184 4.62 3.24 -6.16
N LEU A 185 4.92 3.75 -7.36
CA LEU A 185 4.89 2.96 -8.59
C LEU A 185 5.90 1.80 -8.54
N ASN A 186 7.12 2.05 -8.08
CA ASN A 186 8.13 0.98 -7.93
C ASN A 186 7.71 -0.05 -6.87
N ILE A 187 7.11 0.39 -5.77
CA ILE A 187 6.51 -0.51 -4.78
C ILE A 187 5.43 -1.39 -5.42
N LEU A 188 4.50 -0.81 -6.18
CA LEU A 188 3.39 -1.53 -6.83
C LEU A 188 3.86 -2.52 -7.90
N LYS A 189 4.95 -2.22 -8.62
CA LYS A 189 5.56 -3.15 -9.59
C LYS A 189 6.03 -4.44 -8.92
N ILE A 190 6.57 -4.36 -7.71
CA ILE A 190 7.08 -5.53 -6.95
C ILE A 190 5.97 -6.20 -6.13
N SER A 191 5.17 -5.42 -5.43
CA SER A 191 4.14 -5.92 -4.51
C SER A 191 2.85 -6.36 -5.21
N GLY A 192 2.59 -5.85 -6.41
CA GLY A 192 1.30 -5.94 -7.06
C GLY A 192 0.31 -4.89 -6.52
N PRO A 193 -0.99 -5.01 -6.88
CA PRO A 193 -2.02 -4.10 -6.42
C PRO A 193 -2.17 -4.09 -4.90
N LEU A 194 -2.32 -2.90 -4.33
CA LEU A 194 -2.47 -2.69 -2.89
C LEU A 194 -3.79 -2.01 -2.60
N ILE A 195 -4.50 -2.43 -1.55
CA ILE A 195 -5.50 -1.51 -0.96
C ILE A 195 -4.74 -0.36 -0.30
N ALA A 196 -5.25 0.87 -0.41
CA ALA A 196 -4.60 2.05 0.18
C ALA A 196 -5.62 3.11 0.63
N PRO A 197 -6.49 2.80 1.60
CA PRO A 197 -7.23 3.87 2.28
C PRO A 197 -6.28 4.79 3.05
N SER A 198 -6.74 5.99 3.40
CA SER A 198 -5.99 6.97 4.19
C SER A 198 -5.50 6.39 5.52
N ALA A 199 -4.32 6.84 5.96
CA ALA A 199 -3.68 6.43 7.20
C ALA A 199 -4.29 7.16 8.42
N ASN A 200 -5.51 6.74 8.78
CA ASN A 200 -6.29 7.22 9.91
C ASN A 200 -7.29 6.14 10.37
N TRP A 201 -7.79 6.29 11.60
CA TRP A 201 -9.08 5.71 11.95
C TRP A 201 -10.19 6.36 11.12
N GLU A 202 -11.25 5.63 10.83
CA GLU A 202 -12.35 6.17 10.03
C GLU A 202 -12.95 7.42 10.68
N SER A 203 -13.28 8.42 9.85
CA SER A 203 -13.79 9.75 10.23
C SER A 203 -12.79 10.70 10.93
N TYR A 204 -11.55 10.28 11.19
CA TYR A 204 -10.50 11.19 11.69
C TYR A 204 -9.70 11.83 10.55
N GLU A 205 -8.86 12.81 10.84
CA GLU A 205 -7.94 13.39 9.86
C GLU A 205 -6.84 12.40 9.43
N PRO A 206 -6.55 12.29 8.11
CA PRO A 206 -5.39 11.53 7.62
C PRO A 206 -4.07 11.99 8.23
N ALA A 207 -3.23 11.05 8.64
CA ALA A 207 -1.89 11.37 9.11
C ALA A 207 -1.04 12.03 8.00
N LYS A 208 -0.38 13.14 8.33
CA LYS A 208 0.51 13.90 7.43
C LYS A 208 1.94 13.38 7.47
N ASN A 209 2.31 12.62 8.50
CA ASN A 209 3.64 12.06 8.69
C ASN A 209 3.58 10.78 9.53
N ILE A 210 4.72 10.10 9.69
CA ILE A 210 4.81 8.86 10.46
C ILE A 210 4.56 9.07 11.96
N LYS A 211 4.91 10.23 12.53
CA LYS A 211 4.64 10.52 13.95
C LYS A 211 3.14 10.50 14.23
N GLU A 212 2.33 11.14 13.38
CA GLU A 212 0.87 11.08 13.46
C GLU A 212 0.33 9.68 13.17
N ALA A 213 0.83 9.00 12.15
CA ALA A 213 0.38 7.63 11.83
C ALA A 213 0.66 6.63 12.96
N LYS A 214 1.74 6.84 13.74
CA LYS A 214 2.04 6.06 14.94
C LYS A 214 1.02 6.26 16.06
N LYS A 215 0.40 7.43 16.17
CA LYS A 215 -0.71 7.65 17.12
C LYS A 215 -1.91 6.74 16.81
N TYR A 216 -2.19 6.50 15.53
CA TYR A 216 -3.29 5.62 15.12
C TYR A 216 -2.96 4.12 15.20
N PHE A 217 -1.76 3.73 14.77
CA PHE A 217 -1.47 2.31 14.49
C PHE A 217 -0.37 1.68 15.37
N GLY A 218 0.41 2.48 16.10
CA GLY A 218 1.46 2.01 17.02
C GLY A 218 2.38 0.94 16.41
N ASN A 219 2.66 -0.12 17.16
CA ASN A 219 3.60 -1.16 16.69
C ASN A 219 2.93 -2.26 15.84
N LYS A 220 1.67 -2.07 15.41
CA LYS A 220 0.89 -3.11 14.70
C LYS A 220 1.20 -3.19 13.20
N VAL A 221 1.85 -2.16 12.65
CA VAL A 221 2.19 -2.01 11.24
C VAL A 221 3.64 -1.54 11.11
N PHE A 222 4.22 -1.68 9.93
CA PHE A 222 5.50 -1.05 9.62
C PHE A 222 5.29 0.33 8.97
N TYR A 223 6.35 1.14 8.90
CA TYR A 223 6.26 2.52 8.42
C TYR A 223 7.38 2.83 7.43
N LEU A 224 7.02 3.36 6.25
CA LEU A 224 7.99 3.91 5.29
C LEU A 224 7.96 5.44 5.39
N ASP A 225 9.01 6.05 5.93
CA ASP A 225 9.04 7.49 6.21
C ASP A 225 9.58 8.29 5.03
N ARG A 226 8.85 9.32 4.61
CA ARG A 226 9.28 10.33 3.63
C ARG A 226 8.95 11.76 4.09
N GLY A 227 8.84 11.97 5.40
CA GLY A 227 8.52 13.27 5.99
C GLY A 227 7.05 13.63 5.85
N ASN A 228 6.79 14.94 5.88
CA ASN A 228 5.44 15.50 5.79
C ASN A 228 4.88 15.40 4.37
N LEU A 229 3.62 15.01 4.27
CA LEU A 229 2.87 14.97 3.04
C LEU A 229 1.55 15.73 3.24
N ILE A 230 1.51 16.95 2.72
CA ILE A 230 0.37 17.87 2.85
C ILE A 230 -0.25 18.00 1.46
N SER A 231 -1.35 17.29 1.23
CA SER A 231 -2.14 17.34 -0.01
C SER A 231 -3.55 16.87 0.29
N LYS A 232 -4.53 17.27 -0.53
CA LYS A 232 -5.87 16.73 -0.43
C LYS A 232 -5.88 15.26 -0.86
N PRO A 233 -6.85 14.45 -0.42
CA PRO A 233 -7.06 13.14 -0.99
C PRO A 233 -7.35 13.23 -2.50
N SER A 234 -7.23 12.10 -3.21
CA SER A 234 -7.62 12.00 -4.61
C SER A 234 -9.11 12.31 -4.83
N THR A 235 -9.43 12.96 -5.95
CA THR A 235 -10.84 13.00 -6.42
C THR A 235 -11.33 11.58 -6.68
N LEU A 236 -12.56 11.24 -6.25
CA LEU A 236 -13.18 9.93 -6.47
C LEU A 236 -14.37 10.07 -7.41
N ILE A 237 -14.35 9.29 -8.49
CA ILE A 237 -15.30 9.45 -9.60
C ILE A 237 -15.88 8.09 -9.98
N ASP A 238 -17.19 8.05 -10.16
CA ASP A 238 -17.88 6.90 -10.71
C ASP A 238 -17.88 6.96 -12.24
N LEU A 239 -17.15 6.03 -12.86
CA LEU A 239 -17.01 5.92 -14.31
C LEU A 239 -17.72 4.67 -14.85
N ARG A 240 -18.67 4.09 -14.10
CA ARG A 240 -19.44 2.91 -14.56
C ARG A 240 -20.42 3.26 -15.68
N LYS A 241 -20.94 4.50 -15.69
CA LYS A 241 -21.90 5.03 -16.68
C LYS A 241 -21.36 6.34 -17.29
N LYS A 242 -21.85 6.71 -18.48
CA LYS A 242 -21.49 7.99 -19.15
C LYS A 242 -21.96 9.22 -18.35
N LYS A 243 -23.04 9.09 -17.56
CA LYS A 243 -23.43 10.08 -16.55
C LYS A 243 -22.45 9.98 -15.37
N ILE A 244 -21.35 10.72 -15.48
CA ILE A 244 -20.25 10.71 -14.51
C ILE A 244 -20.71 11.34 -13.19
N LYS A 245 -20.40 10.69 -12.07
CA LYS A 245 -20.67 11.22 -10.73
C LYS A 245 -19.36 11.44 -9.98
N ILE A 246 -19.18 12.61 -9.39
CA ILE A 246 -18.09 12.89 -8.46
C ILE A 246 -18.58 12.54 -7.06
N LEU A 247 -17.94 11.57 -6.41
CA LEU A 247 -18.33 11.08 -5.07
C LEU A 247 -17.46 11.67 -3.96
N ARG A 248 -16.30 12.21 -4.31
CA ARG A 248 -15.44 12.98 -3.40
C ARG A 248 -14.62 13.97 -4.21
N GLU A 249 -14.70 15.22 -3.81
CA GLU A 249 -13.82 16.27 -4.33
C GLU A 249 -12.43 16.15 -3.71
N GLY A 250 -11.41 16.35 -4.54
CA GLY A 250 -10.03 16.24 -4.09
C GLY A 250 -9.08 16.84 -5.12
N GLU A 251 -7.86 16.33 -5.11
CA GLU A 251 -6.84 16.74 -6.07
C GLU A 251 -7.27 16.46 -7.52
N ASN A 252 -6.87 17.34 -8.45
CA ASN A 252 -7.10 17.25 -9.90
C ASN A 252 -8.57 17.29 -10.36
N LEU A 253 -9.53 17.72 -9.52
CA LEU A 253 -10.94 17.84 -9.93
C LEU A 253 -11.12 18.80 -11.13
N ASN A 254 -10.57 20.02 -11.06
CA ASN A 254 -10.71 21.01 -12.13
C ASN A 254 -10.14 20.52 -13.46
N LYS A 255 -8.98 19.83 -13.41
CA LYS A 255 -8.37 19.20 -14.59
C LYS A 255 -9.29 18.13 -15.19
N PHE A 256 -9.95 17.33 -14.34
CA PHE A 256 -10.90 16.33 -14.79
C PHE A 256 -12.15 16.96 -15.44
N LEU A 257 -12.71 18.00 -14.83
CA LEU A 257 -13.89 18.70 -15.37
C LEU A 257 -13.59 19.33 -16.75
N SER A 258 -12.43 19.96 -16.91
CA SER A 258 -11.97 20.49 -18.20
C SER A 258 -11.85 19.39 -19.28
N LEU A 259 -11.34 18.21 -18.89
CA LEU A 259 -11.28 17.06 -19.79
C LEU A 259 -12.68 16.60 -20.21
N LEU A 260 -13.64 16.56 -19.31
CA LEU A 260 -15.00 16.11 -19.64
C LEU A 260 -15.71 17.01 -20.63
N ARG A 261 -15.57 18.33 -20.49
CA ARG A 261 -16.15 19.32 -21.42
C ARG A 261 -15.65 19.08 -22.85
N SER A 262 -14.34 18.93 -23.01
CA SER A 262 -13.74 18.64 -24.32
C SER A 262 -14.12 17.27 -24.88
N TYR A 263 -14.33 16.27 -24.03
CA TYR A 263 -14.60 14.90 -24.47
C TYR A 263 -16.07 14.64 -24.82
N PHE A 264 -17.01 15.23 -24.07
CA PHE A 264 -18.44 15.06 -24.31
C PHE A 264 -19.04 16.14 -25.22
N LYS A 265 -18.23 17.09 -25.72
CA LYS A 265 -18.68 18.26 -26.50
C LYS A 265 -19.84 19.00 -25.81
N VAL A 266 -19.65 19.30 -24.52
CA VAL A 266 -20.53 20.18 -23.74
C VAL A 266 -19.71 21.38 -23.27
#